data_AF-A0A835GR30-F1
#
_entry.id   AF-A0A835GR30-F1
#
_cell.length_a   1.000
_cell.length_b   1.000
_cell.length_c   1.000
_cell.angle_alpha   90.00
_cell.angle_beta   90.00
_cell.angle_gamma   90.00
#
_symmetry.space_group_name_H-M   'P 1'
#
loop_
_entity.id
_entity.type
_entity.pdbx_description
1 polymer ?
#
loop_
_entity_poly.entity_id
_entity_poly.type
_entity_poly.pdbx_seq_one_letter_code
_entity_poly.pdbx_strand_id
1 'polypeptide(L)'
;MSQDEDQIRQMTSDSSNSGSKLQHDMFIGVASDRDVAPGVNAPLLKFDPSVETQGYAQVTRSNPGQQLPRVQDLELQEMSDTGRCLSMHQPWASLLVEGIKLHEGRTWYSSHRGRLWIASTVKPPDQEVVRAIENQYRVLYPETEVKFPSFYPTGCLLGCVNVDDCLPQEEYQKKYPGGESDSPYVFICSNPISLRLRFPIKGAHKIYALDKTIHQAAVKCIQKMSKVQANAA
;
A
#
# COMPACT_ATOMS: atom_id res chain seq x y z
N MET A 1 -37.42 -20.31 -53.49
CA MET A 1 -36.63 -20.80 -52.35
C MET A 1 -35.47 -19.83 -52.21
N SER A 2 -35.38 -18.96 -51.22
CA SER A 2 -35.82 -18.98 -49.81
C SER A 2 -36.45 -17.61 -49.51
N GLN A 3 -37.74 -17.43 -49.23
CA GLN A 3 -38.37 -17.63 -47.91
C GLN A 3 -37.34 -17.52 -46.78
N ASP A 4 -37.09 -16.29 -46.31
CA ASP A 4 -36.71 -15.94 -44.92
C ASP A 4 -36.34 -14.45 -44.71
N GLU A 5 -36.40 -13.59 -45.74
CA GLU A 5 -36.09 -12.15 -45.56
C GLU A 5 -37.31 -11.20 -45.49
N ASP A 6 -38.52 -11.68 -45.82
CA ASP A 6 -39.74 -10.85 -45.86
C ASP A 6 -40.56 -10.83 -44.54
N GLN A 7 -40.16 -11.60 -43.51
CA GLN A 7 -40.90 -11.68 -42.24
C GLN A 7 -40.46 -10.65 -41.18
N ILE A 8 -39.41 -9.87 -41.40
CA ILE A 8 -38.87 -8.93 -40.38
C ILE A 8 -39.22 -7.47 -40.70
N ARG A 9 -39.80 -7.17 -41.88
CA ARG A 9 -40.02 -5.78 -42.34
C ARG A 9 -41.47 -5.32 -42.50
N GLN A 10 -42.47 -6.13 -42.15
CA GLN A 10 -43.90 -5.79 -42.33
C GLN A 10 -44.76 -5.78 -41.04
N MET A 11 -44.19 -5.49 -39.87
CA MET A 11 -44.98 -5.16 -38.67
C MET A 11 -44.47 -3.90 -37.95
N THR A 12 -44.27 -2.82 -38.71
CA THR A 12 -44.27 -1.47 -38.16
C THR A 12 -45.65 -0.82 -38.40
N SER A 13 -46.46 -0.69 -37.36
CA SER A 13 -47.56 0.29 -37.24
C SER A 13 -48.23 0.04 -35.88
N ASP A 14 -48.58 0.96 -35.02
CA ASP A 14 -48.35 2.39 -34.85
C ASP A 14 -48.99 2.70 -33.49
N SER A 15 -48.49 3.72 -32.80
CA SER A 15 -49.25 4.59 -31.90
C SER A 15 -49.77 4.09 -30.53
N SER A 16 -49.12 4.66 -29.51
CA SER A 16 -49.67 5.57 -28.48
C SER A 16 -50.33 5.06 -27.18
N ASN A 17 -49.92 5.76 -26.12
CA ASN A 17 -50.70 6.22 -24.95
C ASN A 17 -50.62 5.45 -23.60
N SER A 18 -50.02 6.14 -22.62
CA SER A 18 -50.48 6.37 -21.23
C SER A 18 -51.05 5.23 -20.36
N GLY A 19 -50.46 5.05 -19.16
CA GLY A 19 -51.09 4.38 -18.01
C GLY A 19 -50.07 3.68 -17.10
N SER A 20 -49.56 4.34 -16.05
CA SER A 20 -50.04 4.24 -14.66
C SER A 20 -49.80 2.89 -13.95
N LYS A 21 -49.04 2.97 -12.86
CA LYS A 21 -49.07 2.14 -11.64
C LYS A 21 -49.18 0.61 -11.80
N LEU A 22 -48.12 -0.09 -11.40
CA LEU A 22 -48.25 -1.43 -10.83
C LEU A 22 -47.64 -1.45 -9.43
N GLN A 23 -48.55 -1.53 -8.46
CA GLN A 23 -48.31 -1.91 -7.07
C GLN A 23 -47.67 -3.30 -7.04
N HIS A 24 -46.65 -3.48 -6.21
CA HIS A 24 -46.20 -4.79 -5.79
C HIS A 24 -46.67 -4.97 -4.35
N ASP A 25 -47.69 -5.80 -4.15
CA ASP A 25 -48.11 -6.22 -2.82
C ASP A 25 -48.27 -7.75 -2.79
N MET A 26 -47.49 -8.34 -1.88
CA MET A 26 -47.82 -9.45 -0.98
C MET A 26 -48.29 -10.78 -1.58
N PHE A 27 -47.46 -11.83 -1.41
CA PHE A 27 -47.91 -13.02 -0.68
C PHE A 27 -46.78 -13.67 0.13
N ILE A 28 -47.18 -14.04 1.34
CA ILE A 28 -46.44 -14.55 2.49
C ILE A 28 -45.98 -16.00 2.26
N GLY A 29 -44.73 -16.30 2.62
CA GLY A 29 -44.20 -17.66 2.71
C GLY A 29 -43.00 -17.70 3.66
N VAL A 30 -43.27 -17.97 4.94
CA VAL A 30 -42.29 -18.04 6.02
C VAL A 30 -41.53 -19.37 5.96
N ALA A 31 -40.22 -19.33 5.75
CA ALA A 31 -39.30 -20.38 6.20
C ALA A 31 -38.04 -19.70 6.74
N SER A 32 -37.92 -19.70 8.07
CA SER A 32 -36.78 -19.15 8.79
C SER A 32 -35.64 -20.17 8.80
N ASP A 33 -34.75 -20.12 7.80
CA ASP A 33 -33.46 -20.78 7.90
C ASP A 33 -32.50 -19.81 8.59
N ARG A 34 -32.23 -20.08 9.87
CA ARG A 34 -31.35 -19.26 10.72
C ARG A 34 -30.02 -19.96 10.82
N ASP A 35 -28.98 -19.39 10.23
CA ASP A 35 -27.58 -19.75 10.50
C ASP A 35 -27.16 -19.27 11.90
N VAL A 36 -27.71 -19.90 12.94
CA VAL A 36 -27.31 -19.67 14.34
C VAL A 36 -26.84 -21.00 14.93
N ALA A 37 -25.63 -21.02 15.47
CA ALA A 37 -25.05 -22.20 16.09
C ALA A 37 -25.97 -22.75 17.22
N PRO A 38 -26.10 -24.09 17.36
CA PRO A 38 -26.96 -24.68 18.40
C PRO A 38 -26.53 -24.22 19.80
N GLY A 39 -27.47 -23.65 20.56
CA GLY A 39 -27.26 -23.23 21.96
C GLY A 39 -27.16 -21.72 22.22
N VAL A 40 -27.19 -20.88 21.18
CA VAL A 40 -27.20 -19.42 21.34
C VAL A 40 -28.63 -18.87 21.26
N ASN A 41 -29.26 -18.63 22.40
CA ASN A 41 -30.52 -17.89 22.49
C ASN A 41 -30.24 -16.37 22.55
N ALA A 42 -29.83 -15.80 21.42
CA ALA A 42 -29.72 -14.34 21.29
C ALA A 42 -31.12 -13.76 20.93
N PRO A 43 -31.65 -12.78 21.69
CA PRO A 43 -32.87 -12.09 21.31
C PRO A 43 -32.67 -11.37 19.98
N LEU A 44 -33.65 -11.49 19.08
CA LEU A 44 -33.66 -10.78 17.80
C LEU A 44 -33.59 -9.27 18.08
N LEU A 45 -32.58 -8.59 17.53
CA LEU A 45 -32.53 -7.14 17.48
C LEU A 45 -33.78 -6.66 16.73
N LYS A 46 -34.74 -6.11 17.46
CA LYS A 46 -35.92 -5.49 16.86
C LYS A 46 -35.51 -4.10 16.41
N PHE A 47 -35.74 -3.82 15.13
CA PHE A 47 -35.53 -2.50 14.57
C PHE A 47 -36.44 -1.51 15.29
N ASP A 48 -35.87 -0.40 15.77
CA ASP A 48 -36.62 0.66 16.44
C ASP A 48 -37.29 1.55 15.37
N PRO A 49 -38.62 1.56 15.25
CA PRO A 49 -39.33 2.33 14.23
C PRO A 49 -39.25 3.85 14.46
N SER A 50 -38.70 4.34 15.57
CA SER A 50 -38.46 5.77 15.79
C SER A 50 -37.32 6.35 14.94
N VAL A 51 -36.54 5.51 14.24
CA VAL A 51 -35.46 5.92 13.33
C VAL A 51 -35.98 6.18 11.90
N GLU A 52 -37.30 6.16 11.67
CA GLU A 52 -37.89 6.52 10.38
C GLU A 52 -38.29 7.99 10.32
N THR A 53 -37.33 8.91 10.31
CA THR A 53 -37.54 10.20 9.61
C THR A 53 -36.22 10.85 9.23
N GLN A 54 -35.63 10.44 8.09
CA GLN A 54 -35.03 11.32 7.06
C GLN A 54 -34.28 10.50 6.00
N GLY A 55 -34.99 10.16 4.92
CA GLY A 55 -34.48 10.17 3.54
C GLY A 55 -33.24 9.33 3.18
N TYR A 56 -33.40 8.02 3.04
CA TYR A 56 -32.42 7.16 2.34
C TYR A 56 -32.31 7.41 0.81
N ALA A 57 -33.07 8.35 0.26
CA ALA A 57 -33.14 8.61 -1.18
C ALA A 57 -32.20 9.73 -1.70
N GLN A 58 -31.22 10.18 -0.91
CA GLN A 58 -30.26 11.22 -1.36
C GLN A 58 -28.85 10.73 -1.72
N VAL A 59 -28.54 9.43 -1.58
CA VAL A 59 -27.15 8.93 -1.75
C VAL A 59 -26.70 8.79 -3.22
N THR A 60 -27.57 8.97 -4.22
CA THR A 60 -27.21 8.81 -5.65
C THR A 60 -27.12 10.10 -6.47
N ARG A 61 -27.11 11.29 -5.86
CA ARG A 61 -26.81 12.53 -6.59
C ARG A 61 -25.39 13.02 -6.30
N SER A 62 -24.45 12.52 -7.10
CA SER A 62 -23.10 13.06 -7.21
C SER A 62 -23.14 14.52 -7.65
N ASN A 63 -22.83 15.44 -6.72
CA ASN A 63 -22.54 16.83 -7.02
C ASN A 63 -21.03 16.97 -7.32
N PRO A 64 -20.60 17.35 -8.53
CA PRO A 64 -19.18 17.52 -8.86
C PRO A 64 -18.69 18.84 -8.27
N GLY A 65 -18.39 18.87 -6.97
CA GLY A 65 -17.90 20.10 -6.35
C GLY A 65 -17.61 20.08 -4.85
N GLN A 66 -17.96 19.02 -4.12
CA GLN A 66 -17.64 18.93 -2.69
C GLN A 66 -16.54 17.90 -2.47
N GLN A 67 -15.30 18.39 -2.43
CA GLN A 67 -14.19 17.64 -1.85
C GLN A 67 -14.44 17.56 -0.34
N LEU A 68 -15.15 16.53 0.10
CA LEU A 68 -15.04 16.07 1.48
C LEU A 68 -13.56 15.75 1.71
N PRO A 69 -12.93 16.27 2.79
CA PRO A 69 -11.57 15.88 3.11
C PRO A 69 -11.59 14.37 3.35
N ARG A 70 -10.95 13.61 2.45
CA ARG A 70 -10.67 12.20 2.69
C ARG A 70 -9.83 12.16 3.95
N VAL A 71 -10.45 11.86 5.09
CA VAL A 71 -9.75 11.46 6.30
C VAL A 71 -9.10 10.13 5.96
N GLN A 72 -7.89 10.23 5.41
CA GLN A 72 -7.01 9.12 5.14
C GLN A 72 -6.47 8.73 6.52
N ASP A 73 -7.11 7.76 7.16
CA ASP A 73 -6.69 7.26 8.46
C ASP A 73 -5.22 6.79 8.34
N LEU A 74 -4.30 7.53 8.99
CA LEU A 74 -2.86 7.36 8.84
C LEU A 74 -2.45 5.95 9.27
N GLU A 75 -3.11 5.41 10.30
CA GLU A 75 -2.90 4.07 10.82
C GLU A 75 -3.29 3.00 9.78
N LEU A 76 -4.40 3.20 9.04
CA LEU A 76 -4.79 2.29 7.94
C LEU A 76 -3.83 2.38 6.73
N GLN A 77 -3.27 3.55 6.46
CA GLN A 77 -2.27 3.73 5.41
C GLN A 77 -0.93 3.08 5.79
N GLU A 78 -0.54 3.14 7.06
CA GLU A 78 0.61 2.41 7.60
C GLU A 78 0.41 0.89 7.56
N MET A 79 -0.83 0.42 7.74
CA MET A 79 -1.18 -1.01 7.71
C MET A 79 -1.32 -1.61 6.30
N SER A 80 -1.54 -0.80 5.26
CA SER A 80 -1.75 -1.30 3.90
C SER A 80 -0.47 -1.24 3.05
N ASP A 81 0.21 -2.38 2.92
CA ASP A 81 1.33 -2.54 1.99
C ASP A 81 0.83 -2.50 0.54
N THR A 82 0.91 -1.31 -0.08
CA THR A 82 0.49 -1.07 -1.47
C THR A 82 1.57 -1.46 -2.51
N GLY A 83 2.66 -2.11 -2.09
CA GLY A 83 3.73 -2.54 -2.99
C GLY A 83 4.54 -1.39 -3.58
N ARG A 84 4.63 -0.26 -2.87
CA ARG A 84 5.44 0.89 -3.29
C ARG A 84 6.92 0.61 -3.09
N CYS A 85 7.73 0.98 -4.06
CA CYS A 85 9.16 0.73 -4.07
C CYS A 85 9.95 1.98 -4.46
N LEU A 86 11.15 2.07 -3.90
CA LEU A 86 12.16 3.08 -4.23
C LEU A 86 13.46 2.38 -4.65
N SER A 87 14.03 2.83 -5.76
CA SER A 87 15.36 2.41 -6.18
C SER A 87 16.45 3.32 -5.59
N MET A 88 17.52 2.71 -5.11
CA MET A 88 18.65 3.36 -4.46
C MET A 88 19.97 2.86 -5.02
N HIS A 89 20.96 3.74 -5.10
CA HIS A 89 22.32 3.33 -5.44
C HIS A 89 22.94 2.55 -4.29
N GLN A 90 23.82 1.61 -4.64
CA GLN A 90 24.67 0.98 -3.64
C GLN A 90 25.83 1.92 -3.27
N PRO A 91 26.32 1.88 -2.01
CA PRO A 91 25.95 0.95 -0.92
C PRO A 91 24.69 1.33 -0.12
N TRP A 92 24.16 2.55 -0.29
CA TRP A 92 23.08 3.08 0.56
C TRP A 92 21.83 2.19 0.59
N ALA A 93 21.48 1.55 -0.53
CA ALA A 93 20.34 0.65 -0.61
C ALA A 93 20.43 -0.51 0.41
N SER A 94 21.59 -1.18 0.47
CA SER A 94 21.83 -2.24 1.45
C SER A 94 21.90 -1.69 2.87
N LEU A 95 22.58 -0.56 3.08
CA LEU A 95 22.70 0.04 4.42
C LEU A 95 21.33 0.39 5.02
N LEU A 96 20.38 0.83 4.18
CA LEU A 96 19.03 1.16 4.60
C LEU A 96 18.23 -0.08 5.04
N VAL A 97 18.27 -1.17 4.27
CA VAL A 97 17.51 -2.40 4.61
C VAL A 97 18.14 -3.23 5.72
N GLU A 98 19.43 -3.01 6.01
CA GLU A 98 20.13 -3.60 7.15
C GLU A 98 20.05 -2.72 8.41
N GLY A 99 19.41 -1.55 8.32
CA GLY A 99 19.19 -0.66 9.47
C GLY A 99 20.41 0.14 9.92
N ILE A 100 21.44 0.21 9.09
CA ILE A 100 22.65 1.00 9.35
C ILE A 100 22.40 2.47 8.99
N LYS A 101 21.72 2.69 7.86
CA LYS A 101 21.24 3.98 7.39
C LYS A 101 19.76 4.09 7.75
N LEU A 102 19.31 5.21 8.31
CA LEU A 102 17.90 5.40 8.69
C LEU A 102 17.23 6.58 8.00
N HIS A 103 17.98 7.57 7.49
CA HIS A 103 17.43 8.80 6.93
C HIS A 103 17.82 8.97 5.46
N GLU A 104 16.88 8.76 4.55
CA GLU A 104 17.14 8.79 3.12
C GLU A 104 16.90 10.17 2.49
N GLY A 105 17.94 10.76 1.92
CA GLY A 105 17.90 12.10 1.32
C GLY A 105 17.38 12.10 -0.11
N ARG A 106 16.47 13.03 -0.46
CA ARG A 106 15.88 13.20 -1.78
C ARG A 106 15.71 14.67 -2.15
N THR A 107 15.73 14.94 -3.45
CA THR A 107 15.47 16.28 -4.03
C THR A 107 13.99 16.57 -4.21
N TRP A 108 13.11 15.65 -3.82
CA TRP A 108 11.66 15.74 -4.01
C TRP A 108 10.93 15.22 -2.78
N TYR A 109 9.79 15.86 -2.46
CA TYR A 109 8.92 15.48 -1.36
C TYR A 109 8.05 14.26 -1.70
N SER A 110 7.72 13.45 -0.68
CA SER A 110 6.70 12.41 -0.77
C SER A 110 5.75 12.42 0.43
N SER A 111 4.46 12.27 0.15
CA SER A 111 3.44 11.96 1.17
C SER A 111 3.32 10.46 1.47
N HIS A 112 4.16 9.60 0.87
CA HIS A 112 4.16 8.17 1.18
C HIS A 112 4.50 7.94 2.65
N ARG A 113 3.73 7.08 3.32
CA ARG A 113 3.89 6.66 4.70
C ARG A 113 3.64 5.16 4.81
N GLY A 114 4.26 4.53 5.80
CA GLY A 114 4.23 3.08 5.97
C GLY A 114 5.24 2.35 5.09
N ARG A 115 4.97 1.09 4.78
CA ARG A 115 5.96 0.22 4.12
C ARG A 115 6.40 0.74 2.75
N LEU A 116 7.70 0.78 2.56
CA LEU A 116 8.38 1.10 1.32
C LEU A 116 9.41 0.03 1.00
N TRP A 117 9.26 -0.61 -0.14
CA TRP A 117 10.19 -1.59 -0.67
C TRP A 117 11.45 -0.90 -1.22
N ILE A 118 12.61 -1.47 -0.96
CA ILE A 118 13.90 -0.90 -1.36
C ILE A 118 14.57 -1.84 -2.35
N ALA A 119 14.96 -1.27 -3.48
CA ALA A 119 15.69 -1.95 -4.51
C ALA A 119 17.01 -1.27 -4.82
N SER A 120 17.98 -2.08 -5.21
CA SER A 120 19.24 -1.61 -5.74
C SER A 120 19.10 -1.20 -7.21
N THR A 121 19.69 -0.08 -7.59
CA THR A 121 19.90 0.25 -9.01
C THR A 121 20.85 -0.74 -9.67
N VAL A 122 20.89 -0.76 -11.01
CA VAL A 122 21.78 -1.64 -11.78
C VAL A 122 23.26 -1.24 -11.76
N LYS A 123 23.57 0.02 -11.41
CA LYS A 123 24.95 0.52 -11.40
C LYS A 123 25.75 -0.16 -10.27
N PRO A 124 26.86 -0.84 -10.55
CA PRO A 124 27.72 -1.39 -9.51
C PRO A 124 28.30 -0.26 -8.64
N PRO A 125 28.40 -0.47 -7.32
CA PRO A 125 29.03 0.50 -6.46
C PRO A 125 30.55 0.52 -6.73
N ASP A 126 31.12 1.72 -6.66
CA ASP A 126 32.55 1.92 -6.68
C ASP A 126 33.12 1.48 -5.31
N GLN A 127 34.17 0.65 -5.31
CA GLN A 127 34.71 0.04 -4.09
C GLN A 127 35.34 1.08 -3.17
N GLU A 128 35.95 2.13 -3.73
CA GLU A 128 36.46 3.27 -2.98
C GLU A 128 35.32 4.02 -2.28
N VAL A 129 34.21 4.22 -2.98
CA VAL A 129 33.00 4.84 -2.41
C VAL A 129 32.41 3.96 -1.30
N VAL A 130 32.32 2.64 -1.50
CA VAL A 130 31.85 1.72 -0.46
C VAL A 130 32.67 1.87 0.82
N ARG A 131 34.01 1.78 0.71
CA ARG A 131 34.91 1.90 1.88
C ARG A 131 34.76 3.26 2.56
N ALA A 132 34.64 4.35 1.80
CA ALA A 132 34.46 5.68 2.34
C ALA A 132 33.14 5.80 3.14
N ILE A 133 32.04 5.29 2.58
CA ILE A 133 30.72 5.31 3.23
C ILE A 133 30.70 4.42 4.47
N GLU A 134 31.25 3.20 4.41
CA GLU A 134 31.33 2.33 5.59
C GLU A 134 32.15 2.98 6.72
N ASN A 135 33.26 3.63 6.39
CA ASN A 135 34.04 4.36 7.37
C ASN A 135 33.28 5.56 7.95
N GLN A 136 32.53 6.28 7.13
CA GLN A 136 31.67 7.37 7.59
C GLN A 136 30.66 6.89 8.64
N TYR A 137 29.94 5.79 8.38
CA TYR A 137 28.98 5.24 9.36
C TYR A 137 29.65 4.70 10.62
N ARG A 138 30.87 4.15 10.51
CA ARG A 138 31.65 3.72 11.69
C ARG A 138 32.02 4.90 12.59
N VAL A 139 32.34 6.06 12.00
CA VAL A 139 32.66 7.28 12.74
C VAL A 139 31.41 7.96 13.29
N LEU A 140 30.29 7.91 12.56
CA LEU A 140 29.02 8.52 12.99
C LEU A 140 28.41 7.78 14.19
N TYR A 141 28.58 6.46 14.26
CA TYR A 141 28.07 5.61 15.33
C TYR A 141 29.20 4.83 16.02
N PRO A 142 30.12 5.51 16.74
CA PRO A 142 31.32 4.87 17.29
C PRO A 142 31.00 3.87 18.41
N GLU A 143 29.87 4.04 19.09
CA GLU A 143 29.44 3.14 20.17
C GLU A 143 28.66 1.91 19.66
N THR A 144 28.31 1.89 18.38
CA THR A 144 27.58 0.76 17.78
C THR A 144 28.54 -0.09 16.98
N GLU A 145 28.62 -1.38 17.28
CA GLU A 145 29.34 -2.33 16.44
C GLU A 145 28.55 -2.56 15.15
N VAL A 146 28.81 -1.74 14.13
CA VAL A 146 28.14 -1.83 12.83
C VAL A 146 28.71 -3.00 12.02
N LYS A 147 27.86 -3.98 11.71
CA LYS A 147 28.19 -5.12 10.84
C LYS A 147 27.77 -4.81 9.40
N PHE A 148 28.75 -4.46 8.57
CA PHE A 148 28.51 -4.16 7.16
C PHE A 148 28.27 -5.43 6.32
N PRO A 149 27.44 -5.35 5.27
CA PRO A 149 27.27 -6.44 4.31
C PRO A 149 28.58 -6.79 3.61
N SER A 150 28.83 -8.09 3.41
CA SER A 150 29.98 -8.56 2.62
C SER A 150 29.82 -8.33 1.12
N PHE A 151 28.59 -8.13 0.65
CA PHE A 151 28.28 -7.95 -0.77
C PHE A 151 27.11 -6.98 -0.97
N TYR A 152 27.20 -6.16 -2.03
CA TYR A 152 26.22 -5.14 -2.40
C TYR A 152 25.56 -5.49 -3.75
N PRO A 153 24.48 -6.28 -3.75
CA PRO A 153 23.82 -6.72 -4.98
C PRO A 153 23.19 -5.53 -5.74
N THR A 154 23.12 -5.64 -7.06
CA THR A 154 22.54 -4.63 -7.96
C THR A 154 21.33 -5.18 -8.73
N GLY A 155 20.47 -4.27 -9.20
CA GLY A 155 19.33 -4.62 -10.07
C GLY A 155 18.28 -5.54 -9.44
N CYS A 156 18.19 -5.58 -8.11
CA CYS A 156 17.26 -6.45 -7.41
C CYS A 156 16.61 -5.79 -6.19
N LEU A 157 15.44 -6.32 -5.84
CA LEU A 157 14.72 -5.99 -4.62
C LEU A 157 15.47 -6.56 -3.41
N LEU A 158 15.78 -5.69 -2.45
CA LEU A 158 16.60 -6.02 -1.29
C LEU A 158 15.78 -6.27 -0.04
N GLY A 159 14.72 -5.50 0.18
CA GLY A 159 14.07 -5.45 1.47
C GLY A 159 12.96 -4.41 1.50
N CYS A 160 12.51 -4.08 2.69
CA CYS A 160 11.62 -2.96 2.92
C CYS A 160 11.97 -2.25 4.23
N VAL A 161 11.54 -1.00 4.31
CA VAL A 161 11.52 -0.17 5.52
C VAL A 161 10.13 0.42 5.67
N ASN A 162 9.81 0.98 6.83
CA ASN A 162 8.68 1.87 6.98
C ASN A 162 9.15 3.32 6.83
N VAL A 163 8.43 4.13 6.06
CA VAL A 163 8.63 5.58 6.02
C VAL A 163 7.68 6.20 7.03
N ASP A 164 8.24 6.71 8.11
CA ASP A 164 7.47 7.33 9.19
C ASP A 164 7.20 8.81 8.88
N ASP A 165 8.18 9.47 8.26
CA ASP A 165 8.04 10.88 7.88
C ASP A 165 8.89 11.26 6.67
N CYS A 166 8.58 12.41 6.07
CA CYS A 166 9.36 13.04 5.00
C CYS A 166 9.51 14.52 5.35
N LEU A 167 10.63 14.88 5.97
CA LEU A 167 10.86 16.22 6.50
C LEU A 167 11.60 17.10 5.49
N PRO A 168 11.20 18.38 5.33
CA PRO A 168 12.05 19.36 4.67
C PRO A 168 13.30 19.65 5.52
N GLN A 169 14.39 20.08 4.88
CA GLN A 169 15.70 20.20 5.53
C GLN A 169 15.69 21.08 6.80
N GLU A 170 14.90 22.15 6.83
CA GLU A 170 14.81 23.04 8.00
C GLU A 170 14.22 22.32 9.22
N GLU A 171 13.18 21.52 9.03
CA GLU A 171 12.55 20.73 10.11
C GLU A 171 13.42 19.54 10.50
N TYR A 172 14.04 18.90 9.52
CA TYR A 172 14.96 17.79 9.74
C TYR A 172 16.11 18.18 10.66
N GLN A 173 16.77 19.31 10.41
CA GLN A 173 17.87 19.79 11.25
C GLN A 173 17.44 20.11 12.70
N LYS A 174 16.21 20.60 12.88
CA LYS A 174 15.65 20.87 14.22
C LYS A 174 15.41 19.57 15.00
N LYS A 175 14.90 18.53 14.33
CA LYS A 175 14.56 17.25 14.96
C LYS A 175 15.76 16.30 15.11
N TYR A 176 16.69 16.35 14.16
CA TYR A 176 17.88 15.52 14.09
C TYR A 176 19.13 16.39 13.91
N PRO A 177 19.58 17.09 14.97
CA PRO A 177 20.80 17.90 14.90
C PRO A 177 22.00 16.98 14.61
N GLY A 178 22.70 17.25 13.50
CA GLY A 178 23.80 16.39 13.04
C GLY A 178 23.35 15.12 12.29
N GLY A 179 22.12 15.10 11.77
CA GLY A 179 21.60 14.00 10.97
C GLY A 179 22.45 13.70 9.72
N GLU A 180 22.32 12.49 9.21
CA GLU A 180 23.15 11.92 8.14
C GLU A 180 22.87 12.47 6.71
N SER A 181 22.01 13.46 6.54
CA SER A 181 21.57 13.93 5.21
C SER A 181 21.48 15.45 5.12
N ASP A 182 21.97 15.98 4.01
CA ASP A 182 21.89 17.41 3.64
C ASP A 182 20.90 17.67 2.50
N SER A 183 20.06 16.68 2.17
CA SER A 183 19.13 16.79 1.04
C SER A 183 17.93 17.69 1.36
N PRO A 184 17.29 18.33 0.36
CA PRO A 184 16.13 19.18 0.59
C PRO A 184 14.96 18.50 1.32
N TYR A 185 14.76 17.20 1.07
CA TYR A 185 13.78 16.37 1.75
C TYR A 185 14.45 15.10 2.26
N VAL A 186 14.10 14.69 3.48
CA VAL A 186 14.69 13.52 4.13
C VAL A 186 13.60 12.59 4.61
N PHE A 187 13.63 11.34 4.15
CA PHE A 187 12.72 10.30 4.57
C PHE A 187 13.25 9.67 5.86
N ILE A 188 12.43 9.67 6.91
CA ILE A 188 12.74 9.02 8.18
C ILE A 188 12.23 7.58 8.09
N CYS A 189 13.15 6.63 8.16
CA CYS A 189 12.83 5.22 7.97
C CYS A 189 13.02 4.42 9.27
N SER A 190 12.09 3.51 9.53
CA SER A 190 12.14 2.55 10.64
C SER A 190 11.87 1.12 10.16
N ASN A 191 11.93 0.16 11.08
CA ASN A 191 11.61 -1.25 10.84
C ASN A 191 12.26 -1.84 9.57
N PRO A 192 13.61 -1.79 9.46
CA PRO A 192 14.32 -2.34 8.32
C PRO A 192 14.21 -3.87 8.28
N ILE A 193 13.84 -4.41 7.12
CA ILE A 193 13.73 -5.85 6.87
C ILE A 193 14.47 -6.19 5.57
N SER A 194 15.57 -6.94 5.69
CA SER A 194 16.32 -7.48 4.57
C SER A 194 15.75 -8.82 4.10
N LEU A 195 15.51 -8.96 2.78
CA LEU A 195 15.07 -10.21 2.17
C LEU A 195 16.26 -11.15 1.97
N ARG A 196 16.08 -12.43 2.31
CA ARG A 196 17.05 -13.48 1.97
C ARG A 196 17.05 -13.83 0.49
N LEU A 197 15.88 -13.76 -0.16
CA LEU A 197 15.74 -14.00 -1.59
C LEU A 197 15.77 -12.65 -2.33
N ARG A 198 16.59 -12.57 -3.39
CA ARG A 198 16.71 -11.38 -4.21
C ARG A 198 15.86 -11.54 -5.46
N PHE A 199 14.93 -10.62 -5.67
CA PHE A 199 14.08 -10.62 -6.86
C PHE A 199 14.64 -9.63 -7.88
N PRO A 200 15.00 -10.06 -9.11
CA PRO A 200 15.41 -9.14 -10.16
C PRO A 200 14.26 -8.18 -10.47
N ILE A 201 14.53 -6.87 -10.44
CA ILE A 201 13.54 -5.87 -10.81
C ILE A 201 14.15 -4.78 -11.67
N LYS A 202 13.31 -4.15 -12.49
CA LYS A 202 13.68 -2.91 -13.18
C LYS A 202 13.33 -1.75 -12.26
N GLY A 203 14.33 -0.96 -11.89
CA GLY A 203 14.11 0.28 -11.16
C GLY A 203 13.34 1.29 -11.99
N ALA A 204 12.64 2.21 -11.33
CA ALA A 204 12.00 3.35 -11.97
C ALA A 204 12.25 4.63 -11.15
N HIS A 205 11.86 5.77 -11.73
CA HIS A 205 12.09 7.08 -11.13
C HIS A 205 11.14 7.33 -9.96
N LYS A 206 11.65 7.96 -8.90
CA LYS A 206 10.94 8.23 -7.63
C LYS A 206 10.37 6.94 -7.02
N ILE A 207 9.25 7.05 -6.29
CA ILE A 207 8.50 5.91 -5.79
C ILE A 207 7.59 5.37 -6.90
N TYR A 208 7.68 4.07 -7.16
CA TYR A 208 6.89 3.37 -8.17
C TYR A 208 6.20 2.14 -7.57
N ALA A 209 5.22 1.60 -8.29
CA ALA A 209 4.56 0.36 -7.90
C ALA A 209 5.38 -0.85 -8.36
N LEU A 210 5.59 -1.83 -7.48
CA LEU A 210 6.15 -3.13 -7.85
C LEU A 210 5.19 -3.90 -8.74
N ASP A 211 5.77 -4.84 -9.49
CA ASP A 211 4.98 -5.90 -10.08
C ASP A 211 4.25 -6.70 -9.00
N LYS A 212 2.96 -6.97 -9.22
CA LYS A 212 2.10 -7.63 -8.22
C LYS A 212 2.62 -9.02 -7.83
N THR A 213 3.19 -9.76 -8.77
CA THR A 213 3.70 -11.11 -8.49
C THR A 213 4.95 -11.05 -7.62
N ILE A 214 5.85 -10.11 -7.91
CA ILE A 214 7.08 -9.88 -7.13
C ILE A 214 6.73 -9.38 -5.73
N HIS A 215 5.81 -8.43 -5.63
CA HIS A 215 5.34 -7.91 -4.34
C HIS A 215 4.76 -9.02 -3.46
N GLN A 216 3.83 -9.83 -3.99
CA GLN A 216 3.25 -10.95 -3.25
C GLN A 216 4.30 -11.99 -2.84
N ALA A 217 5.26 -12.30 -3.71
CA ALA A 217 6.35 -13.21 -3.40
C ALA A 217 7.24 -12.67 -2.27
N ALA A 218 7.56 -11.37 -2.30
CA ALA A 218 8.37 -10.71 -1.28
C ALA A 218 7.66 -10.65 0.09
N VAL A 219 6.36 -10.32 0.11
CA VAL A 219 5.53 -10.37 1.33
C VAL A 219 5.53 -11.77 1.94
N LYS A 220 5.33 -12.81 1.12
CA LYS A 220 5.38 -14.21 1.57
C LYS A 220 6.76 -14.58 2.13
N CYS A 221 7.85 -14.04 1.58
CA CYS A 221 9.18 -14.28 2.12
C CYS A 221 9.34 -13.71 3.53
N ILE A 222 8.90 -12.48 3.76
CA ILE A 222 8.93 -11.84 5.09
C ILE A 222 8.07 -12.62 6.10
N GLN A 223 6.85 -13.00 5.70
CA GLN A 223 5.94 -13.76 6.57
C GLN A 223 6.47 -15.15 6.93
N LYS A 224 7.20 -15.82 6.02
CA LYS A 224 7.85 -17.10 6.33
C LYS A 224 9.02 -16.90 7.28
N MET A 225 9.80 -15.84 7.10
CA MET A 225 10.93 -15.52 7.99
C MET A 225 10.46 -15.21 9.42
N SER A 226 9.40 -14.43 9.59
CA SER A 226 8.86 -14.12 10.92
C SER A 226 8.36 -15.37 11.66
N LYS A 227 7.70 -16.29 10.95
CA LYS A 227 7.26 -17.58 11.52
C LYS A 227 8.45 -18.46 11.95
N VAL A 228 9.50 -18.53 11.12
CA VAL A 228 10.70 -19.31 11.45
C VAL A 228 11.41 -18.73 12.66
N GLN A 229 11.52 -17.40 12.77
CA GLN A 229 12.12 -16.74 13.93
C GLN A 229 11.28 -16.97 15.21
N ALA A 230 9.95 -16.87 15.12
CA ALA A 230 9.07 -17.11 16.25
C ALA A 230 9.12 -18.57 16.76
N ASN A 231 9.36 -19.54 15.87
CA ASN A 231 9.48 -20.95 16.25
C ASN A 231 10.88 -21.34 16.79
N ALA A 232 11.88 -20.48 16.61
CA ALA A 232 13.26 -20.71 17.04
C ALA A 232 13.62 -20.01 18.36
N ALA A 233 12.71 -19.18 18.89
CA ALA A 233 12.81 -18.50 20.18
C ALA A 233 11.98 -19.24 21.23
#